data_AF-A0A660NKE6-F1
#
_entry.id   AF-A0A660NKE6-F1
#
_cell.length_a   1.000
_cell.length_b   1.000
_cell.length_c   1.000
_cell.angle_alpha   90.00
_cell.angle_beta   90.00
_cell.angle_gamma   90.00
#
_symmetry.space_group_name_H-M   'P 1'
#
loop_
_entity.id
_entity.type
_entity.pdbx_description
1 polymer ?
#
loop_
_entity_poly.entity_id
_entity_poly.type
_entity_poly.pdbx_seq_one_letter_code
_entity_poly.pdbx_strand_id
1 'polypeptide(L)' 'EAALVADFFEARRDATIIASIHRPSLLPHFDAIILVEAGRVVSTGRLGEIHTSSAQLNSFLKQGEEAAALLKSVSGH' A
#
# COMPACT_ATOMS: atom_id res chain seq x y z
N GLU A 1 -8.08 -13.58 4.58
CA GLU A 1 -7.07 -12.54 4.87
C GLU A 1 -7.59 -11.12 4.58
N ALA A 2 -8.10 -10.82 3.38
CA ALA A 2 -8.65 -9.50 3.06
C ALA A 2 -9.71 -8.98 4.06
N ALA A 3 -10.63 -9.85 4.50
CA ALA A 3 -11.63 -9.49 5.51
C ALA A 3 -11.00 -9.09 6.86
N LEU A 4 -9.98 -9.83 7.32
CA LEU A 4 -9.26 -9.53 8.57
C LEU A 4 -8.57 -8.17 8.51
N VAL A 5 -8.00 -7.83 7.36
CA VAL A 5 -7.36 -6.52 7.13
C VAL A 5 -8.40 -5.41 7.17
N ALA A 6 -9.53 -5.59 6.46
CA ALA A 6 -10.61 -4.60 6.46
C ALA A 6 -11.15 -4.35 7.88
N ASP A 7 -11.41 -5.43 8.64
CA ASP A 7 -11.88 -5.35 10.02
C ASP A 7 -10.87 -4.65 10.93
N PHE A 8 -9.56 -4.87 10.71
CA PHE A 8 -8.50 -4.20 11.49
C PHE A 8 -8.54 -2.67 11.35
N PHE A 9 -8.69 -2.17 10.12
CA PHE A 9 -8.78 -0.73 9.83
C PHE A 9 -10.11 -0.15 10.28
N GLU A 10 -11.22 -0.87 10.07
CA GLU A 10 -12.55 -0.44 10.47
C GLU A 10 -12.68 -0.29 12.00
N ALA A 11 -12.11 -1.24 12.76
CA ALA A 11 -12.10 -1.19 14.22
C ALA A 11 -11.23 -0.05 14.80
N ARG A 12 -10.48 0.67 13.95
CA ARG A 12 -9.52 1.72 14.33
C ARG A 12 -9.75 3.02 13.57
N ARG A 13 -10.98 3.27 13.09
CA ARG A 13 -11.30 4.50 12.35
C ARG A 13 -11.03 5.80 13.13
N ASP A 14 -10.99 5.72 14.45
CA ASP A 14 -10.72 6.84 15.37
C ASP A 14 -9.26 6.89 15.85
N ALA A 15 -8.39 5.99 15.38
CA ALA A 15 -6.99 5.93 15.76
C ALA A 15 -6.05 6.39 14.64
N THR A 16 -4.93 7.02 15.01
CA THR A 16 -3.82 7.26 14.08
C THR A 16 -3.04 5.96 13.89
N ILE A 17 -2.95 5.48 12.64
CA ILE A 17 -2.19 4.29 12.29
C ILE A 17 -0.93 4.71 11.54
N ILE A 18 0.23 4.34 12.07
CA ILE A 18 1.52 4.44 11.38
C ILE A 18 2.04 3.02 11.18
N ALA A 19 2.28 2.64 9.93
CA ALA A 19 2.74 1.29 9.60
C ALA A 19 3.87 1.32 8.57
N SER A 20 4.88 0.47 8.79
CA SER A 20 5.85 0.10 7.77
C SER A 20 5.36 -1.18 7.09
N ILE A 21 5.00 -1.10 5.81
CA ILE A 21 4.40 -2.21 5.08
C ILE A 21 5.39 -2.84 4.10
N HIS A 22 5.29 -4.15 3.92
CA HIS A 22 5.99 -4.91 2.88
C HIS A 22 5.03 -5.52 1.86
N ARG A 23 3.72 -5.27 2.02
CA ARG A 23 2.67 -5.76 1.12
C ARG A 23 1.98 -4.59 0.43
N PRO A 24 2.11 -4.46 -0.90
CA PRO A 24 1.51 -3.35 -1.64
C PRO A 24 -0.02 -3.35 -1.58
N SER A 25 -0.65 -4.51 -1.38
CA SER A 25 -2.11 -4.63 -1.23
C SER A 25 -2.70 -3.85 -0.06
N LEU A 26 -1.87 -3.44 0.92
CA LEU A 26 -2.30 -2.63 2.05
C LEU A 26 -2.33 -1.12 1.75
N LEU A 27 -1.66 -0.67 0.67
CA LEU A 27 -1.56 0.75 0.31
C LEU A 27 -2.91 1.49 0.24
N PRO A 28 -4.00 0.89 -0.30
CA PRO A 28 -5.28 1.60 -0.39
C PRO A 28 -5.93 1.93 0.95
N HIS A 29 -5.48 1.32 2.05
CA HIS A 29 -6.02 1.58 3.39
C HIS A 29 -5.37 2.79 4.09
N PHE A 30 -4.31 3.36 3.52
CA PHE A 30 -3.61 4.51 4.10
C PHE A 30 -4.02 5.80 3.39
N ASP A 31 -4.22 6.84 4.18
CA ASP A 31 -4.54 8.19 3.73
C ASP A 31 -3.30 8.98 3.27
N ALA A 32 -2.12 8.61 3.78
CA ALA A 32 -0.83 9.17 3.38
C ALA A 32 0.27 8.10 3.35
N ILE A 33 1.24 8.31 2.47
CA ILE A 33 2.46 7.53 2.31
C ILE A 33 3.64 8.42 2.63
N ILE A 34 4.63 7.87 3.34
CA ILE A 34 5.93 8.48 3.57
C ILE A 34 6.98 7.57 2.92
N LEU A 35 7.63 8.06 1.86
CA LEU A 35 8.73 7.35 1.22
C LEU A 35 10.05 7.77 1.86
N VAL A 36 10.78 6.79 2.38
CA VAL A 36 12.09 6.99 3.00
C VAL A 36 13.15 6.25 2.22
N GLU A 37 14.19 6.96 1.79
CA GLU A 37 15.35 6.40 1.10
C GLU A 37 16.63 6.86 1.81
N ALA A 38 17.54 5.92 2.11
CA ALA A 38 18.80 6.20 2.81
C ALA A 38 18.63 7.07 4.08
N GLY A 39 17.56 6.82 4.86
CA GLY A 39 17.25 7.54 6.09
C GLY A 39 16.68 8.95 5.90
N ARG A 40 16.29 9.34 4.67
CA ARG A 40 15.68 10.64 4.36
C ARG A 40 14.28 10.46 3.80
N VAL A 41 13.35 11.29 4.23
CA VAL A 41 12.03 11.39 3.58
C VAL A 41 12.22 12.04 2.21
N VAL A 42 11.90 11.31 1.15
CA VAL A 42 12.05 11.77 -0.24
C VAL A 42 10.71 12.13 -0.88
N SER A 43 9.58 11.65 -0.33
CA SER A 43 8.24 12.02 -0.78
C SER A 43 7.21 11.76 0.31
N THR A 44 6.14 12.56 0.33
CA THR A 44 4.98 12.40 1.22
C THR A 44 3.71 12.78 0.48
N GLY A 45 2.64 12.00 0.61
CA GLY A 45 1.36 12.30 -0.04
C GLY A 45 0.48 11.07 -0.18
N ARG A 46 -0.63 11.21 -0.90
CA ARG A 46 -1.49 10.07 -1.25
C ARG A 46 -0.82 9.19 -2.30
N LEU A 47 -1.25 7.93 -2.41
CA LEU A 47 -0.69 6.97 -3.37
C LEU A 47 -0.57 7.51 -4.80
N GLY A 48 -1.59 8.22 -5.30
CA GLY A 48 -1.57 8.80 -6.65
C GLY A 48 -0.72 10.08 -6.81
N GLU A 49 -0.24 10.65 -5.71
CA GLU A 49 0.53 11.91 -5.67
C GLU A 49 2.02 11.66 -5.48
N ILE A 50 2.41 10.42 -5.12
CA ILE A 50 3.82 10.05 -4.96
C ILE A 50 4.45 9.97 -6.36
N HIS A 51 5.20 11.00 -6.70
CA HIS A 51 6.06 11.02 -7.88
C HIS A 51 7.49 10.70 -7.47
N THR A 52 8.05 9.60 -7.98
CA THR A 52 9.45 9.24 -7.73
C THR A 52 10.03 8.46 -8.90
N SER A 53 11.33 8.64 -9.15
CA SER A 53 12.13 7.82 -10.06
C SER A 53 12.59 6.50 -9.39
N SER A 54 12.14 6.23 -8.17
CA SER A 54 12.54 5.07 -7.37
C SER A 54 12.13 3.76 -8.04
N ALA A 55 13.12 3.03 -8.54
CA ALA A 55 12.91 1.69 -9.09
C ALA A 55 12.31 0.74 -8.05
N GLN A 56 12.69 0.91 -6.77
CA GLN A 56 12.19 0.10 -5.67
C GLN A 56 10.70 0.30 -5.43
N LEU A 57 10.23 1.56 -5.38
CA LEU A 57 8.78 1.82 -5.25
C LEU A 57 8.02 1.28 -6.46
N ASN A 58 8.52 1.50 -7.67
CA ASN A 58 7.86 1.01 -8.89
C ASN A 58 7.76 -0.53 -8.91
N SER A 59 8.82 -1.24 -8.50
CA SER A 59 8.78 -2.69 -8.35
C SER A 59 7.79 -3.14 -7.27
N PHE A 60 7.73 -2.43 -6.14
CA PHE A 60 6.77 -2.68 -5.08
C PHE A 60 5.33 -2.51 -5.56
N LEU A 61 5.00 -1.41 -6.24
CA LEU A 61 3.68 -1.16 -6.78
C LEU A 61 3.28 -2.21 -7.83
N LYS A 62 4.20 -2.57 -8.73
CA LYS A 62 3.98 -3.58 -9.77
C LYS A 62 3.63 -4.95 -9.17
N GLN A 63 4.32 -5.37 -8.10
CA GLN A 63 3.97 -6.60 -7.39
C GLN A 63 2.54 -6.56 -6.82
N GLY A 64 2.09 -5.39 -6.38
CA GLY A 64 0.72 -5.16 -5.94
C GLY A 64 -0.33 -5.32 -7.03
N GLU A 65 -0.08 -4.73 -8.19
CA GLU A 65 -0.95 -4.81 -9.36
C GLU A 65 -1.06 -6.24 -9.88
N GLU A 66 0.07 -6.95 -9.98
CA GLU A 66 0.13 -8.35 -10.40
C GLU A 66 -0.64 -9.26 -9.43
N ALA A 67 -0.46 -9.08 -8.12
CA ALA A 67 -1.21 -9.83 -7.10
C ALA A 67 -2.72 -9.56 -7.19
N ALA A 68 -3.12 -8.31 -7.40
CA ALA A 68 -4.53 -7.93 -7.56
C ALA A 68 -5.14 -8.52 -8.85
N ALA A 69 -4.38 -8.59 -9.94
CA ALA A 69 -4.83 -9.19 -11.21
C ALA A 69 -5.04 -10.71 -11.09
N LEU A 70 -4.11 -11.42 -10.44
CA LEU A 70 -4.20 -12.87 -10.22
C LEU A 70 -5.43 -13.25 -9.37
N LEU A 71 -5.73 -12.49 -8.32
CA LEU A 71 -6.91 -12.74 -7.48
C LEU A 71 -8.22 -12.57 -8.26
N LYS A 72 -8.27 -11.61 -9.20
CA LYS A 72 -9.44 -11.39 -10.08
C LYS A 72 -9.63 -12.54 -11.07
N SER A 73 -8.55 -13.10 -11.61
CA SER A 73 -8.66 -14.22 -12.56
C SER A 73 -9.09 -15.53 -11.91
N VAL A 74 -8.77 -15.74 -10.62
CA VAL A 74 -9.15 -16.95 -9.86
C VAL A 74 -10.59 -16.88 -9.35
N SER A 75 -11.12 -15.69 -9.03
CA SER A 75 -12.50 -15.51 -8.53
C SER A 75 -13.58 -15.55 -9.62
N GLY A 76 -13.21 -15.77 -10.88
CA GLY A 76 -14.10 -15.80 -12.05
C GLY A 76 -14.43 -17.21 -12.57
N HIS A 77 -14.13 -18.26 -11.80
CA HIS A 77 -14.56 -19.65 -12.02
C HIS A 77 -15.32 -20.16 -10.80
#